data_AF-A0A482W844-F1
#
_entry.id   AF-A0A482W844-F1
#
_cell.length_a   1.000
_cell.length_b   1.000
_cell.length_c   1.000
_cell.angle_alpha   90.00
_cell.angle_beta   90.00
_cell.angle_gamma   90.00
#
_symmetry.space_group_name_H-M   'P 1'
#
loop_
_entity.id
_entity.type
_entity.pdbx_description
1 polymer ?
#
loop_
_entity_poly.entity_id
_entity_poly.type
_entity_poly.pdbx_seq_one_letter_code
_entity_poly.pdbx_strand_id
1 'polypeptide(L)'
;MAMRFRQLKLTSKYSVGVYRSKIHRRGLFCLRDFEAGEMVIEYSGEVIRSVLTDKREKFYNSKGIGCYMFRIDDNLVVDATMTGNAARFINHSCD
;
A
#
# COMPACT_ATOMS: atom_id res chain seq x y z
N MET A 1 -17.95 10.78 -3.07
CA MET A 1 -16.71 9.97 -3.11
C MET A 1 -15.50 10.77 -3.59
N ALA A 2 -15.54 11.37 -4.78
CA ALA A 2 -14.39 12.08 -5.38
C ALA A 2 -13.79 13.21 -4.52
N MET A 3 -14.63 14.04 -3.87
CA MET A 3 -14.14 15.11 -2.99
C MET A 3 -13.37 14.57 -1.77
N ARG A 4 -13.87 13.50 -1.14
CA ARG A 4 -13.18 12.86 -0.01
C ARG A 4 -11.84 12.26 -0.44
N PHE A 5 -11.78 11.65 -1.62
CA PHE A 5 -10.54 11.07 -2.16
C PHE A 5 -9.51 12.14 -2.51
N ARG A 6 -9.93 13.28 -3.07
CA ARG A 6 -9.04 14.43 -3.29
C ARG A 6 -8.46 14.94 -1.98
N GLN A 7 -9.28 15.02 -0.93
CA GLN A 7 -8.82 15.41 0.40
C GLN A 7 -7.83 14.40 0.98
N LEU A 8 -8.10 13.09 0.86
CA LEU A 8 -7.23 12.02 1.30
C LEU A 8 -5.81 12.14 0.73
N LYS A 9 -5.68 12.45 -0.57
CA LYS A 9 -4.36 12.61 -1.21
C LYS A 9 -3.55 13.76 -0.62
N LEU A 10 -4.22 14.79 -0.11
CA LEU A 10 -3.58 15.93 0.54
C LEU A 10 -3.22 15.63 2.00
N THR A 11 -4.11 14.99 2.74
CA THR A 11 -3.97 14.79 4.19
C THR A 11 -3.14 13.56 4.56
N SER A 12 -3.16 12.50 3.77
CA SER A 12 -2.48 11.23 4.08
C SER A 12 -0.97 11.41 4.34
N LYS A 13 -0.32 12.36 3.67
CA LYS A 13 1.11 12.67 3.91
C LYS A 13 1.42 13.16 5.32
N TYR A 14 0.44 13.75 6.01
CA TYR A 14 0.59 14.29 7.36
C TYR A 14 -0.17 13.48 8.41
N SER A 15 -1.06 12.58 7.97
CA SER A 15 -1.91 11.80 8.88
C SER A 15 -1.27 10.47 9.29
N VAL A 16 -0.31 9.97 8.51
CA VAL A 16 0.39 8.70 8.78
C VAL A 16 1.89 8.84 8.53
N GLY A 17 2.68 8.03 9.22
CA GLY A 17 4.13 8.00 9.10
C GLY A 17 4.68 6.57 9.17
N VAL A 18 5.88 6.36 8.61
CA VAL A 18 6.54 5.06 8.61
C VAL A 18 7.65 5.04 9.65
N TYR A 19 7.54 4.15 10.63
CA TYR A 19 8.51 4.01 11.72
C TYR A 19 8.89 2.55 11.94
N ARG A 20 9.86 2.30 12.83
CA ARG A 20 10.27 0.93 13.19
C ARG A 20 9.10 0.24 13.91
N SER A 21 8.73 -0.96 13.45
CA SER A 21 7.65 -1.75 14.02
C SER A 21 8.19 -2.99 14.71
N LYS A 22 7.52 -3.40 15.80
CA LYS A 22 7.80 -4.65 16.49
C LYS A 22 7.26 -5.88 15.76
N ILE A 23 6.30 -5.71 14.84
CA ILE A 23 5.70 -6.80 14.05
C ILE A 23 6.70 -7.28 13.00
N HIS A 24 7.11 -6.39 12.10
CA HIS A 24 8.10 -6.70 11.08
C HIS A 24 8.80 -5.43 10.57
N ARG A 25 10.10 -5.29 10.83
CA ARG A 25 10.97 -4.19 10.36
C ARG A 25 10.36 -2.78 10.54
N ARG A 26 9.55 -2.31 9.58
CA ARG A 26 8.88 -1.01 9.58
C ARG A 26 7.36 -1.20 9.52
N GLY A 27 6.63 -0.27 10.10
CA GLY A 27 5.17 -0.23 10.08
C GLY A 27 4.65 1.16 9.74
N LEU A 28 3.40 1.23 9.32
CA LEU A 28 2.65 2.48 9.21
C LEU A 28 1.97 2.80 10.55
N PHE A 29 2.13 4.03 11.02
CA PHE A 29 1.56 4.52 12.27
C PHE A 29 0.74 5.79 12.01
N CYS A 30 -0.31 5.99 12.80
CA CYS A 30 -1.12 7.20 12.78
C CYS A 30 -0.37 8.36 13.46
N LEU A 31 -0.39 9.54 12.84
CA LEU A 31 0.15 10.79 13.39
C LEU A 31 -0.93 11.71 13.96
N ARG A 32 -2.19 11.32 13.77
CA ARG A 32 -3.39 11.94 14.31
C ARG A 32 -4.41 10.86 14.61
N ASP A 33 -5.44 11.22 15.35
CA ASP A 33 -6.60 10.37 15.56
C ASP A 33 -7.48 10.31 14.29
N PHE A 34 -8.13 9.16 14.10
CA PHE A 34 -9.03 8.88 12.99
C PHE A 34 -10.39 8.48 13.52
N GLU A 35 -11.43 8.99 12.86
CA GLU A 35 -12.81 8.58 13.14
C GLU A 35 -13.15 7.27 12.42
N ALA A 36 -14.10 6.51 12.98
CA ALA A 36 -14.55 5.27 12.36
C ALA A 36 -15.13 5.52 10.95
N GLY A 37 -14.68 4.75 9.96
CA GLY A 37 -15.08 4.89 8.55
C GLY A 37 -14.37 6.01 7.79
N GLU A 38 -13.42 6.71 8.42
CA GLU A 38 -12.56 7.67 7.73
C GLU A 38 -11.54 6.97 6.83
N MET A 39 -11.25 7.55 5.67
CA MET A 39 -10.18 7.04 4.79
C MET A 39 -8.80 7.40 5.36
N VAL A 40 -7.92 6.40 5.46
CA VAL A 40 -6.59 6.55 6.04
C VAL A 40 -5.53 6.90 5.00
N ILE A 41 -5.36 6.03 3.99
CA ILE A 41 -4.41 6.19 2.90
C ILE A 41 -4.84 5.33 1.70
N GLU A 42 -4.53 5.78 0.49
CA GLU A 42 -4.68 4.96 -0.73
C GLU A 42 -3.49 3.99 -0.84
N TYR A 43 -3.72 2.73 -1.22
CA TYR A 43 -2.63 1.86 -1.64
C TYR A 43 -2.23 2.18 -3.09
N SER A 44 -1.31 3.12 -3.26
CA SER A 44 -0.91 3.62 -4.59
C SER A 44 0.23 2.79 -5.18
N GLY A 45 0.12 2.49 -6.48
CA GLY A 45 1.17 1.87 -7.28
C GLY A 45 0.83 1.83 -8.77
N GLU A 46 1.58 1.05 -9.55
CA GLU A 46 1.29 0.82 -10.96
C GLU A 46 0.12 -0.16 -11.12
N VAL A 47 -0.91 0.23 -11.89
CA VAL A 47 -2.02 -0.67 -12.20
C VAL A 47 -1.63 -1.57 -13.36
N ILE A 48 -1.58 -2.87 -13.13
CA ILE A 48 -1.21 -3.88 -14.10
C ILE A 48 -2.32 -4.92 -14.27
N ARG A 49 -2.29 -5.63 -15.40
CA ARG A 49 -3.17 -6.79 -15.60
C ARG A 49 -2.72 -7.97 -14.76
N SER A 50 -3.67 -8.74 -14.22
CA SER A 50 -3.43 -9.90 -13.36
C SER A 50 -2.52 -10.94 -14.01
N VAL A 51 -2.63 -11.16 -15.33
CA VAL A 51 -1.77 -12.08 -16.10
C VAL A 51 -0.28 -11.73 -16.09
N LEU A 52 0.10 -10.50 -15.67
CA LEU A 52 1.49 -10.06 -15.58
C LEU A 52 2.13 -10.33 -14.20
N THR A 53 1.33 -10.70 -13.19
CA THR A 53 1.78 -10.84 -11.80
C THR A 53 2.86 -11.91 -11.65
N ASP A 54 2.63 -13.13 -12.13
CA ASP A 54 3.60 -14.24 -12.05
C ASP A 54 4.95 -13.89 -12.69
N LYS A 55 4.92 -13.18 -13.83
CA LYS A 55 6.13 -12.76 -14.53
C LYS A 55 6.92 -11.75 -13.69
N ARG A 56 6.24 -10.78 -13.07
CA ARG A 56 6.86 -9.76 -12.22
C ARG A 56 7.35 -10.35 -10.90
N GLU A 57 6.60 -11.25 -10.29
CA GLU A 57 7.01 -11.93 -9.06
C GLU A 57 8.30 -12.72 -9.28
N LYS A 58 8.39 -13.52 -10.35
CA LYS A 58 9.62 -14.25 -10.71
C LYS A 58 10.79 -13.29 -10.93
N PHE A 59 10.54 -12.16 -11.60
CA PHE A 59 11.57 -11.13 -11.80
C PHE A 59 12.05 -10.53 -10.47
N TYR A 60 11.13 -10.12 -9.57
CA TYR A 60 11.49 -9.54 -8.27
C TYR A 60 12.22 -10.54 -7.39
N ASN A 61 11.76 -11.79 -7.36
CA ASN A 61 12.42 -12.87 -6.62
C ASN A 61 13.85 -13.12 -7.13
N SER A 62 14.06 -13.14 -8.46
CA SER A 62 15.41 -13.28 -9.05
C SER A 62 16.37 -12.15 -8.68
N LYS A 63 15.84 -10.99 -8.25
CA LYS A 63 16.60 -9.81 -7.83
C LYS A 63 16.65 -9.65 -6.30
N GLY A 64 16.03 -10.56 -5.54
CA GLY A 64 15.90 -10.44 -4.08
C GLY A 64 15.07 -9.23 -3.63
N ILE A 65 14.18 -8.73 -4.50
CA ILE A 65 13.29 -7.60 -4.22
C ILE A 65 11.97 -8.16 -3.67
N GLY A 66 11.46 -7.57 -2.59
CA GLY A 66 10.16 -7.94 -2.04
C GLY A 66 9.01 -7.60 -3.00
N CYS A 67 8.00 -8.46 -3.07
CA CYS A 67 6.82 -8.26 -3.90
C CYS A 67 5.73 -7.52 -3.11
N TYR A 68 5.25 -6.39 -3.63
CA TYR A 68 4.17 -5.60 -3.02
C TYR A 68 3.04 -5.44 -4.04
N MET A 69 2.16 -6.43 -4.11
CA MET A 69 1.01 -6.43 -5.02
C MET A 69 -0.28 -6.55 -4.24
N PHE A 70 -1.29 -5.78 -4.64
CA PHE A 70 -2.63 -5.84 -4.07
C PHE A 70 -3.67 -5.97 -5.18
N ARG A 71 -4.50 -7.00 -5.11
CA ARG A 71 -5.52 -7.27 -6.13
C ARG A 71 -6.67 -6.26 -6.02
N ILE A 72 -7.03 -5.62 -7.14
CA ILE A 72 -8.23 -4.79 -7.24
C ILE A 72 -9.43 -5.69 -7.55
N ASP A 73 -9.29 -6.48 -8.63
CA ASP A 73 -10.28 -7.43 -9.12
C ASP A 73 -9.57 -8.59 -9.86
N ASP A 74 -10.32 -9.45 -10.56
CA ASP A 74 -9.76 -10.61 -11.27
C ASP A 74 -8.81 -10.25 -12.42
N ASN A 75 -8.96 -9.05 -12.97
CA ASN A 75 -8.24 -8.57 -14.14
C ASN A 75 -7.12 -7.58 -13.78
N LEU A 76 -7.24 -6.84 -12.67
CA LEU A 76 -6.37 -5.73 -12.31
C LEU A 76 -5.74 -5.89 -10.93
N VAL A 77 -4.47 -5.52 -10.85
CA VAL A 77 -3.64 -5.57 -9.64
C VAL A 77 -2.85 -4.27 -9.54
N VAL A 78 -2.76 -3.71 -8.33
CA VAL A 78 -1.84 -2.60 -8.03
C VAL A 78 -0.50 -3.19 -7.60
N ASP A 79 0.54 -2.89 -8.37
CA ASP A 79 1.93 -3.22 -8.05
C ASP A 79 2.65 -2.00 -7.46
N ALA A 80 2.92 -2.04 -6.16
CA ALA A 80 3.62 -1.01 -5.40
C ALA A 80 5.10 -1.33 -5.17
N THR A 81 5.64 -2.34 -5.87
CA THR A 81 7.01 -2.84 -5.64
C THR A 81 8.07 -1.82 -6.03
N MET A 82 7.98 -1.31 -7.26
CA MET A 82 8.94 -0.33 -7.81
C MET A 82 8.48 1.11 -7.60
N THR A 83 7.17 1.35 -7.76
CA THR A 83 6.53 2.65 -7.64
C THR A 83 5.35 2.52 -6.68
N GLY A 84 5.50 3.00 -5.45
CA GLY A 84 4.47 2.90 -4.44
C GLY A 84 4.55 4.00 -3.39
N ASN A 85 3.63 4.00 -2.43
CA ASN A 85 3.61 4.97 -1.34
C ASN A 85 3.83 4.31 0.04
N ALA A 86 3.58 5.05 1.13
CA ALA A 86 3.76 4.57 2.49
C ALA A 86 2.84 3.38 2.86
N ALA A 87 1.74 3.15 2.12
CA ALA A 87 0.79 2.08 2.41
C ALA A 87 1.41 0.68 2.30
N ARG A 88 2.53 0.52 1.58
CA ARG A 88 3.27 -0.75 1.51
C ARG A 88 3.86 -1.22 2.85
N PHE A 89 3.87 -0.34 3.87
CA PHE A 89 4.34 -0.65 5.23
C PHE A 89 3.20 -0.96 6.20
N ILE A 90 1.97 -1.09 5.74
CA ILE A 90 0.87 -1.61 6.56
C ILE A 90 1.17 -3.10 6.80
N ASN A 91 1.38 -3.46 8.06
CA ASN A 91 1.59 -4.85 8.45
C ASN A 91 0.25 -5.58 8.54
N HIS A 92 0.28 -6.89 8.36
CA HIS A 92 -0.85 -7.75 8.63
C HIS A 92 -0.97 -8.02 10.15
N SER A 93 -2.22 -8.06 10.63
CA SER A 93 -2.64 -8.50 11.96
C SER A 93 -3.87 -9.39 11.78
N CYS A 94 -4.02 -10.42 12.63
CA CYS A 94 -5.19 -11.29 12.62
C CYS A 94 -6.35 -10.72 13.45
N ASP A 95 -6.03 -9.86 14.41
CA ASP A 95 -6.99 -9.03 15.15
C ASP A 95 -7.29 -7.75 14.36
#